data_AF-A0A849S8G7-F1
#
_entry.id   AF-A0A849S8G7-F1
#
_cell.length_a   1.000
_cell.length_b   1.000
_cell.length_c   1.000
_cell.angle_alpha   90.00
_cell.angle_beta   90.00
_cell.angle_gamma   90.00
#
_symmetry.space_group_name_H-M   'P 1'
#
loop_
_entity.id
_entity.type
_entity.pdbx_description
1 polymer ?
#
loop_
_entity_poly.entity_id
_entity_poly.type
_entity_poly.pdbx_seq_one_letter_code
_entity_poly.pdbx_strand_id
1 'polypeptide(L)' 'IKSVVFGFIASWIALFEGYDAIPTSEGVSRATTRTVVNSAFSILGLDFILTALMFGED' A
#
# COMPACT_ATOMS: atom_id res chain seq x y z
N ILE A 1 -13.03 8.17 -6.59
CA ILE A 1 -12.04 7.49 -7.46
C ILE A 1 -10.70 7.32 -6.73
N LYS A 2 -10.04 8.39 -6.26
CA LYS A 2 -8.79 8.30 -5.46
C LYS A 2 -8.84 7.27 -4.33
N SER A 3 -9.89 7.34 -3.50
CA SER A 3 -10.12 6.42 -2.38
C SER A 3 -10.27 4.95 -2.77
N VAL A 4 -10.84 4.66 -3.94
CA VAL A 4 -10.97 3.27 -4.45
C VAL A 4 -9.60 2.73 -4.85
N VAL A 5 -8.78 3.54 -5.50
CA VAL A 5 -7.42 3.16 -5.89
C VAL A 5 -6.55 2.93 -4.65
N PHE A 6 -6.65 3.79 -3.64
CA PHE A 6 -5.94 3.62 -2.38
C PHE A 6 -6.37 2.35 -1.64
N GLY A 7 -7.68 2.08 -1.56
CA GLY A 7 -8.21 0.87 -0.93
C GLY A 7 -7.77 -0.41 -1.65
N PHE A 8 -7.74 -0.40 -2.99
CA PHE A 8 -7.30 -1.54 -3.79
C PHE A 8 -5.82 -1.86 -3.58
N ILE A 9 -4.94 -0.85 -3.68
CA ILE A 9 -3.50 -1.01 -3.49
C ILE A 9 -3.17 -1.45 -2.05
N ALA A 10 -3.81 -0.85 -1.05
CA ALA A 10 -3.61 -1.23 0.35
C ALA A 10 -4.00 -2.69 0.61
N SER A 11 -5.14 -3.13 0.07
CA SER A 11 -5.62 -4.51 0.23
C SER A 11 -4.71 -5.52 -0.48
N TRP A 12 -4.22 -5.17 -1.67
CA TRP A 12 -3.28 -6.00 -2.41
C TRP A 12 -1.95 -6.19 -1.66
N ILE A 13 -1.37 -5.10 -1.15
CA ILE A 13 -0.11 -5.15 -0.38
C ILE A 13 -0.29 -5.94 0.91
N ALA A 14 -1.42 -5.77 1.61
CA ALA A 14 -1.72 -6.52 2.83
C ALA A 14 -1.87 -8.03 2.59
N LEU A 15 -2.53 -8.44 1.49
CA LEU A 15 -2.64 -9.84 1.11
C LEU A 15 -1.29 -10.45 0.75
N PHE A 16 -0.48 -9.73 -0.03
CA PHE A 16 0.83 -10.21 -0.44
C PHE A 16 1.77 -10.42 0.75
N GLU A 17 1.92 -9.42 1.60
CA GLU A 17 2.83 -9.49 2.75
C GLU A 17 2.30 -10.45 3.84
N GLY A 18 0.98 -10.61 3.95
CA GLY A 18 0.36 -11.63 4.80
C GLY A 18 0.55 -13.06 4.28
N TYR A 19 0.59 -13.26 2.97
CA TYR A 19 0.85 -14.56 2.34
C TYR A 19 2.33 -14.97 2.41
N ASP A 20 3.25 -14.01 2.23
CA ASP A 20 4.70 -14.23 2.31
C ASP A 20 5.23 -14.29 3.77
N ALA A 21 4.36 -14.09 4.76
CA ALA A 21 4.74 -14.10 6.16
C ALA A 21 5.25 -15.49 6.59
N ILE A 22 6.43 -15.50 7.21
CA ILE A 22 6.97 -16.70 7.87
C ILE A 22 5.99 -17.10 8.99
N PRO A 23 5.59 -18.38 9.12
CA PRO A 23 4.61 -18.85 10.10
C PRO A 23 5.20 -18.92 11.53
N THR A 24 5.72 -17.79 12.01
CA THR A 24 6.22 -17.57 13.37
C THR A 24 5.68 -16.23 13.88
N SER A 25 5.50 -16.09 15.19
CA SER A 25 4.96 -14.86 15.79
C SER A 25 5.83 -13.63 15.46
N GLU A 26 7.15 -13.80 15.44
CA GLU A 26 8.10 -12.74 15.04
C GLU A 26 7.99 -12.41 13.54
N GLY A 27 7.79 -13.44 12.70
CA GLY A 27 7.59 -13.28 11.25
C GLY A 27 6.35 -12.44 10.92
N VAL A 28 5.23 -12.72 11.58
CA VAL A 28 3.98 -11.96 11.40
C VAL A 28 4.12 -10.51 11.85
N SER A 29 4.81 -10.26 12.96
CA SER A 29 5.08 -8.89 13.43
C SER A 29 5.95 -8.11 12.45
N ARG A 30 6.96 -8.76 11.84
CA ARG A 30 7.81 -8.11 10.82
C ARG A 30 7.05 -7.87 9.51
N ALA A 31 6.23 -8.82 9.07
CA ALA A 31 5.36 -8.69 7.90
C ALA A 31 4.38 -7.51 8.06
N THR A 32 3.78 -7.34 9.24
CA THR A 32 2.85 -6.22 9.50
C THR A 32 3.56 -4.87 9.35
N THR A 33 4.77 -4.74 9.91
CA THR A 33 5.56 -3.50 9.79
C THR A 33 5.95 -3.21 8.33
N ARG A 34 6.34 -4.24 7.57
CA ARG A 34 6.63 -4.10 6.13
C ARG A 34 5.39 -3.71 5.34
N THR A 35 4.24 -4.30 5.64
CA THR A 35 2.94 -3.97 5.04
C THR A 35 2.64 -2.49 5.21
N VAL A 36 2.79 -1.95 6.43
CA VAL A 36 2.51 -0.54 6.73
C VAL A 36 3.46 0.39 5.98
N VAL A 37 4.75 0.09 5.95
CA VAL A 37 5.74 0.92 5.24
C VAL A 37 5.51 0.89 3.72
N ASN A 38 5.33 -0.29 3.12
CA ASN A 38 5.11 -0.42 1.68
C ASN A 38 3.77 0.18 1.24
N SER A 39 2.71 -0.01 2.03
CA SER A 39 1.40 0.59 1.73
C SER A 39 1.45 2.11 1.84
N ALA A 40 2.08 2.67 2.87
CA ALA A 40 2.23 4.12 3.01
C ALA A 40 3.03 4.73 1.85
N PHE A 41 4.16 4.14 1.47
CA PHE A 41 4.96 4.61 0.34
C PHE A 41 4.18 4.54 -0.99
N SER A 42 3.49 3.42 -1.22
CA SER A 42 2.71 3.21 -2.45
C SER A 42 1.54 4.20 -2.55
N ILE A 43 0.81 4.42 -1.45
CA ILE A 43 -0.31 5.38 -1.39
C ILE A 43 0.20 6.80 -1.64
N LEU A 44 1.34 7.18 -1.05
CA LEU A 44 1.90 8.53 -1.19
C LEU A 44 2.39 8.80 -2.63
N GLY A 45 3.05 7.82 -3.26
CA GLY A 45 3.44 7.91 -4.67
C GLY A 45 2.23 7.96 -5.63
N LEU A 46 1.21 7.14 -5.38
CA LEU A 46 -0.05 7.18 -6.12
C LEU A 46 -0.81 8.48 -5.93
N ASP A 47 -0.80 9.04 -4.72
CA ASP A 47 -1.44 10.33 -4.45
C ASP A 47 -0.77 11.45 -5.26
N PHE A 48 0.56 11.46 -5.35
CA PHE A 48 1.29 12.40 -6.20
C PHE A 48 0.92 12.25 -7.68
N ILE A 49 0.94 11.03 -8.21
CA ILE A 49 0.60 10.76 -9.62
C ILE A 49 -0.86 11.14 -9.91
N LEU A 50 -1.79 10.73 -9.04
CA LEU A 50 -3.22 11.04 -9.21
C LEU A 50 -3.49 12.54 -9.09
N THR A 51 -2.77 13.25 -8.22
CA THR A 51 -2.87 14.72 -8.14
C THR A 51 -2.36 15.36 -9.43
N ALA A 52 -1.19 14.94 -9.93
CA ALA A 52 -0.63 15.44 -11.18
C ALA A 52 -1.54 15.16 -12.38
N LEU A 53 -2.20 14.00 -12.44
CA LEU A 53 -3.16 13.69 -13.50
C LEU A 53 -4.49 14.43 -13.36
N MET A 54 -4.95 14.71 -12.13
CA MET A 54 -6.22 15.41 -11.90
C MET A 54 -6.10 16.94 -12.02
N PHE A 55 -4.91 17.51 -11.81
CA PHE A 55 -4.69 18.96 -11.77
C PHE A 55 -3.56 19.45 -12.69
N GLY A 56 -2.92 18.57 -13.47
CA GLY A 56 -1.83 18.94 -14.39
C GLY A 56 -2.31 19.34 -15.80
N GLU A 57 -3.62 19.35 -16.05
CA GLU A 57 -4.22 19.78 -17.32
C GLU A 57 -4.82 21.21 -17.27
N ASP A 58 -4.62 21.96 -16.16
CA ASP A 58 -4.94 23.40 -16.05
C ASP A 58 -3.68 24.27 -15.92
#